data_AF-A0A966Z9N8-F1
#
_entry.id   AF-A0A966Z9N8-F1
#
_cell.length_a   1.000
_cell.length_b   1.000
_cell.length_c   1.000
_cell.angle_alpha   90.00
_cell.angle_beta   90.00
_cell.angle_gamma   90.00
#
_symmetry.space_group_name_H-M   'P 1'
#
loop_
_entity.id
_entity.type
_entity.pdbx_description
1 polymer ?
#
loop_
_entity_poly.entity_id
_entity_poly.type
_entity_poly.pdbx_seq_one_letter_code
_entity_poly.pdbx_strand_id
1 'polypeptide(L)'
;MAEGFANHYGSDVLVATSAGLSPMPGIVKSTVEAMDEVGVDISAHIPSWYEPTLAAKCDIVVNMSGYRLPGKAPKQVVEWKVEDPYMKPRSAYQRVRTDIEQKVMQLILGLRRGK
;
A
#
# COMPACT_ATOMS: atom_id res chain seq x y z
N MET A 1 -3.62 -3.58 -1.02
CA MET A 1 -4.30 -2.52 -1.80
C MET A 1 -3.28 -1.59 -2.46
N ALA A 2 -2.53 -0.78 -1.69
CA ALA A 2 -1.61 0.21 -2.27
C ALA A 2 -0.56 -0.38 -3.23
N GLU A 3 0.12 -1.46 -2.84
CA GLU A 3 1.07 -2.18 -3.70
C GLU A 3 0.43 -2.66 -5.01
N GLY A 4 -0.77 -3.24 -4.93
CA GLY A 4 -1.52 -3.70 -6.09
C GLY A 4 -1.79 -2.58 -7.09
N PHE A 5 -2.33 -1.44 -6.62
CA PHE A 5 -2.54 -0.27 -7.48
C PHE A 5 -1.23 0.30 -8.04
N ALA A 6 -0.18 0.37 -7.22
CA ALA A 6 1.10 0.94 -7.62
C ALA A 6 1.72 0.12 -8.76
N ASN A 7 1.76 -1.21 -8.62
CA ASN A 7 2.26 -2.11 -9.65
C ASN A 7 1.34 -2.18 -10.88
N HIS A 8 0.03 -2.06 -10.70
CA HIS A 8 -0.93 -2.11 -11.80
C HIS A 8 -0.90 -0.83 -12.66
N TYR A 9 -0.86 0.36 -12.05
CA TYR A 9 -0.97 1.64 -12.78
C TYR A 9 0.37 2.35 -13.04
N GLY A 10 1.43 2.00 -12.31
CA GLY A 10 2.68 2.77 -12.26
C GLY A 10 3.94 1.98 -12.59
N SER A 11 3.82 0.78 -13.16
CA SER A 11 4.96 -0.11 -13.47
C SER A 11 5.98 0.48 -14.46
N ASP A 12 5.64 1.56 -15.14
CA ASP A 12 6.54 2.35 -15.99
C ASP A 12 7.48 3.27 -15.21
N VAL A 13 7.15 3.63 -13.96
CA VAL A 13 7.91 4.61 -13.16
C VAL A 13 8.28 4.14 -11.76
N LEU A 14 7.72 3.04 -11.27
CA LEU A 14 8.04 2.49 -9.96
C LEU A 14 7.90 0.97 -9.92
N VAL A 15 8.48 0.38 -8.88
CA VAL A 15 8.21 -1.00 -8.44
C VAL A 15 7.82 -0.92 -6.97
N ALA A 16 6.70 -1.52 -6.61
CA ALA A 16 6.17 -1.48 -5.25
C ALA A 16 6.23 -2.85 -4.57
N THR A 17 6.51 -2.82 -3.27
CA THR A 17 6.35 -3.93 -2.33
C THR A 17 5.67 -3.43 -1.07
N SER A 18 5.04 -4.30 -0.28
CA SER A 18 4.43 -3.93 0.99
C SER A 18 4.82 -4.85 2.14
N ALA A 19 4.79 -4.28 3.35
CA ALA A 19 5.07 -4.97 4.60
C ALA A 19 4.27 -4.32 5.74
N GLY A 20 3.98 -5.10 6.78
CA GLY A 20 3.22 -4.66 7.95
C GLY A 20 4.00 -4.76 9.26
N LEU A 21 3.63 -3.93 10.25
CA LEU A 21 4.16 -4.04 11.62
C LEU A 21 3.55 -5.25 12.37
N SER A 22 2.37 -5.69 11.95
CA SER A 22 1.65 -6.86 12.47
C SER A 22 0.90 -7.55 11.32
N PRO A 23 1.62 -8.22 10.39
CA PRO A 23 0.99 -8.85 9.23
C PRO A 23 0.08 -10.00 9.64
N MET A 24 -1.06 -10.11 8.98
CA MET A 24 -1.96 -11.26 9.10
C MET A 24 -1.35 -12.49 8.40
N PRO A 25 -1.73 -13.72 8.77
CA PRO A 25 -1.22 -14.95 8.12
C PRO A 25 -1.55 -15.06 6.61
N GLY A 26 -2.52 -14.28 6.13
CA GLY A 26 -2.93 -14.23 4.75
C GLY A 26 -3.73 -12.97 4.45
N ILE A 27 -4.01 -12.75 3.17
CA ILE A 27 -4.83 -11.61 2.76
C ILE A 27 -6.28 -11.86 3.11
N VAL A 28 -6.90 -10.84 3.71
CA VAL A 28 -8.31 -10.86 4.05
C VAL A 28 -9.14 -10.94 2.76
N LYS A 29 -10.04 -11.92 2.68
CA LYS A 29 -10.89 -12.16 1.50
C LYS A 29 -11.61 -10.88 1.01
N SER A 30 -12.17 -10.10 1.93
CA SER A 30 -12.85 -8.84 1.62
C SER A 30 -11.93 -7.80 0.95
N THR A 31 -10.63 -7.83 1.24
CA THR A 31 -9.63 -6.99 0.56
C THR A 31 -9.45 -7.45 -0.88
N VAL A 32 -9.35 -8.76 -1.12
CA VAL A 32 -9.25 -9.33 -2.48
C VAL A 32 -10.49 -8.98 -3.29
N GLU A 33 -11.69 -9.26 -2.75
CA GLU A 33 -12.96 -8.95 -3.39
C GLU A 33 -13.10 -7.46 -3.72
N ALA A 34 -12.69 -6.57 -2.81
CA ALA A 34 -12.74 -5.14 -3.07
C ALA A 34 -11.77 -4.71 -4.19
N MET A 35 -10.57 -5.29 -4.27
CA MET A 35 -9.61 -4.95 -5.33
C MET A 35 -10.03 -5.54 -6.69
N ASP A 36 -10.62 -6.73 -6.70
CA ASP A 36 -11.12 -7.39 -7.92
C ASP A 36 -12.27 -6.61 -8.58
N GLU A 37 -13.13 -5.95 -7.79
CA GLU A 37 -14.18 -5.05 -8.31
C GLU A 37 -13.66 -3.92 -9.22
N VAL A 38 -12.38 -3.55 -9.11
CA VAL A 38 -11.73 -2.52 -9.95
C VAL A 38 -10.68 -3.12 -10.90
N GLY A 39 -10.70 -4.44 -11.09
CA GLY A 39 -9.83 -5.13 -12.05
C GLY A 39 -8.38 -5.30 -11.58
N VAL A 40 -8.11 -5.22 -10.27
CA VAL A 40 -6.77 -5.39 -9.70
C VAL A 40 -6.73 -6.64 -8.83
N ASP A 41 -6.16 -7.72 -9.37
CA ASP A 41 -5.98 -8.95 -8.60
C ASP A 41 -4.78 -8.84 -7.63
N ILE A 42 -5.04 -9.11 -6.36
CA ILE A 42 -4.02 -9.18 -5.30
C ILE A 42 -4.05 -10.53 -4.57
N SER A 43 -4.74 -11.54 -5.10
CA SER A 43 -4.95 -12.84 -4.46
C SER A 43 -3.64 -13.59 -4.18
N ALA A 44 -2.61 -13.35 -4.99
CA ALA A 44 -1.28 -13.94 -4.84
C ALA A 44 -0.32 -13.17 -3.91
N HIS A 45 -0.71 -12.00 -3.40
CA HIS A 45 0.15 -11.25 -2.49
C HIS A 45 0.25 -11.98 -1.14
N ILE A 46 1.43 -11.93 -0.52
CA ILE A 46 1.72 -12.58 0.76
C ILE A 46 2.08 -11.50 1.78
N PRO A 47 1.34 -11.37 2.90
CA PRO A 47 1.71 -10.44 3.95
C PRO A 47 3.12 -10.71 4.47
N SER A 48 3.92 -9.66 4.56
CA SER A 48 5.32 -9.74 5.01
C SER A 48 5.54 -8.84 6.23
N TRP A 49 6.53 -9.19 7.05
CA TRP A 49 6.95 -8.38 8.19
C TRP A 49 7.75 -7.17 7.73
N TYR A 50 7.52 -6.04 8.38
CA TYR A 50 8.33 -4.85 8.18
C TYR A 50 9.77 -5.09 8.64
N GLU A 51 10.71 -4.88 7.73
CA GLU A 51 12.13 -4.98 7.99
C GLU A 51 12.78 -3.59 7.76
N PRO A 52 13.42 -2.97 8.78
CA PRO A 52 14.08 -1.68 8.62
C PRO A 52 15.14 -1.67 7.50
N THR A 53 15.78 -2.82 7.27
CA THR A 53 16.80 -2.99 6.23
C THR A 53 16.21 -2.96 4.82
N LEU A 54 14.97 -3.44 4.64
CA LEU A 54 14.23 -3.34 3.39
C LEU A 54 13.76 -1.89 3.18
N ALA A 55 13.18 -1.29 4.21
CA ALA A 55 12.73 0.10 4.16
C ALA A 55 13.86 1.06 3.78
N ALA A 56 15.07 0.84 4.31
CA ALA A 56 16.24 1.67 4.01
C ALA A 56 16.72 1.58 2.54
N LYS A 57 16.33 0.53 1.80
CA LYS A 57 16.63 0.36 0.37
C LYS A 57 15.59 1.04 -0.53
N CYS A 58 14.41 1.35 -0.01
CA CYS A 58 13.37 2.02 -0.77
C CYS A 58 13.69 3.52 -0.90
N ASP A 59 13.46 4.09 -2.09
CA ASP A 59 13.58 5.53 -2.29
C ASP A 59 12.46 6.29 -1.58
N ILE A 60 11.23 5.74 -1.60
CA ILE A 60 10.06 6.28 -0.93
C ILE A 60 9.43 5.17 -0.08
N VAL A 61 9.18 5.46 1.19
CA VAL A 61 8.36 4.62 2.08
C VAL A 61 7.05 5.34 2.34
N VAL A 62 5.94 4.72 1.95
CA VAL A 62 4.60 5.19 2.28
C VAL A 62 4.16 4.53 3.58
N ASN A 63 4.11 5.31 4.65
CA ASN A 63 3.64 4.84 5.95
C ASN A 63 2.12 5.06 6.07
N MET A 64 1.39 3.94 6.23
CA MET A 64 -0.04 3.93 6.47
C MET A 64 -0.40 3.42 7.87
N SER A 65 0.61 3.10 8.70
CA SER A 65 0.38 2.44 10.00
C SER A 65 -0.12 3.42 11.07
N GLY A 66 0.14 4.71 10.92
CA GLY A 66 -0.09 5.71 11.97
C GLY A 66 0.88 5.62 13.15
N TYR A 67 1.84 4.70 13.10
CA TYR A 67 2.89 4.53 14.10
C TYR A 67 4.24 4.96 13.54
N ARG A 68 5.15 5.33 14.44
CA ARG A 68 6.55 5.58 14.07
C ARG A 68 7.20 4.26 13.64
N LEU A 69 7.77 4.24 12.44
CA LEU A 69 8.47 3.06 11.93
C LEU A 69 9.77 2.81 12.72
N PRO A 70 10.07 1.56 13.11
CA PRO A 70 11.30 1.22 13.80
C PRO A 70 12.52 1.28 12.86
N GLY A 71 13.68 1.58 13.44
CA GLY A 71 14.96 1.67 12.74
C GLY A 71 15.32 3.05 12.21
N LYS A 72 16.33 3.11 11.34
CA LYS A 72 16.78 4.35 10.72
C LYS A 72 15.75 4.82 9.69
N ALA A 73 15.46 6.12 9.69
CA ALA A 73 14.55 6.70 8.71
C ALA A 73 15.06 6.42 7.27
N PRO A 74 14.20 5.93 6.37
CA PRO A 74 14.53 5.79 4.96
C PRO A 74 14.70 7.17 4.31
N LYS A 75 15.15 7.20 3.05
CA LYS A 75 15.47 8.46 2.35
C LYS A 75 14.30 9.44 2.35
N GLN A 76 13.10 8.93 2.10
CA GLN A 76 11.86 9.69 2.12
C GLN A 76 10.74 8.85 2.73
N VAL A 77 10.00 9.45 3.67
CA VAL A 77 8.78 8.88 4.24
C VAL A 77 7.61 9.78 3.88
N VAL A 78 6.55 9.20 3.34
CA VAL A 78 5.27 9.87 3.09
C VAL A 78 4.22 9.23 4.00
N GLU A 79 3.55 10.04 4.79
CA GLU A 79 2.49 9.58 5.68
C GLU A 79 1.14 9.66 4.97
N TRP A 80 0.46 8.53 4.84
CA TRP A 80 -0.91 8.46 4.35
C TRP A 80 -1.84 8.07 5.49
N LYS A 81 -2.71 9.00 5.88
CA LYS A 81 -3.79 8.71 6.81
C LYS A 81 -4.91 8.01 6.07
N VAL A 82 -5.09 6.73 6.35
CA VAL A 82 -6.12 5.85 5.78
C VAL A 82 -6.73 5.03 6.91
N GLU A 83 -8.03 4.79 6.83
CA GLU A 83 -8.74 3.94 7.79
C GLU A 83 -8.39 2.44 7.57
N ASP A 84 -8.19 1.67 8.65
CA ASP A 84 -8.10 0.22 8.54
C ASP A 84 -9.52 -0.39 8.39
N PRO A 85 -9.81 -1.10 7.27
CA PRO A 85 -11.12 -1.70 7.03
C PRO A 85 -11.29 -3.05 7.73
N TYR A 86 -10.28 -3.59 8.41
CA TYR A 86 -10.35 -4.91 9.05
C TYR A 86 -11.56 -5.02 10.00
N MET A 87 -12.28 -6.14 9.90
CA MET A 87 -13.52 -6.42 10.66
C MET A 87 -14.68 -5.43 10.42
N LYS A 88 -14.61 -4.61 9.36
CA LYS A 88 -15.70 -3.69 8.98
C LYS A 88 -16.54 -4.25 7.81
N PRO A 89 -17.72 -3.67 7.53
CA PRO A 89 -18.53 -4.07 6.39
C PRO A 89 -17.81 -3.85 5.04
N ARG A 90 -18.23 -4.57 4.00
CA ARG A 90 -17.69 -4.45 2.63
C ARG A 90 -17.60 -3.00 2.13
N SER A 91 -18.58 -2.16 2.46
CA SER A 91 -18.57 -0.74 2.08
C SER A 91 -17.37 0.03 2.65
N ALA A 92 -16.83 -0.38 3.80
CA ALA A 92 -15.61 0.20 4.35
C ALA A 92 -14.37 -0.17 3.51
N TYR A 93 -14.25 -1.44 3.09
CA TYR A 93 -13.19 -1.87 2.19
C TYR A 93 -13.23 -1.12 0.87
N GLN A 94 -14.41 -0.92 0.29
CA GLN A 94 -14.58 -0.15 -0.96
C GLN A 94 -14.19 1.33 -0.81
N ARG A 95 -14.58 1.96 0.31
CA ARG A 95 -14.18 3.35 0.61
C ARG A 95 -12.67 3.47 0.78
N VAL A 96 -12.06 2.61 1.59
CA VAL A 96 -10.62 2.59 1.83
C VAL A 96 -9.85 2.31 0.54
N ARG A 97 -10.30 1.34 -0.26
CA ARG A 97 -9.73 1.06 -1.59
C ARG A 97 -9.71 2.32 -2.44
N THR A 98 -10.84 3.02 -2.54
CA THR A 98 -10.97 4.23 -3.36
C THR A 98 -10.05 5.35 -2.89
N ASP A 99 -9.93 5.57 -1.57
CA ASP A 99 -8.99 6.56 -1.03
C ASP A 99 -7.53 6.18 -1.34
N ILE A 100 -7.15 4.92 -1.12
CA ILE A 100 -5.80 4.43 -1.44
C ILE A 100 -5.51 4.58 -2.93
N GLU A 101 -6.45 4.21 -3.81
CA GLU A 101 -6.30 4.34 -5.26
C GLU A 101 -6.01 5.78 -5.67
N GLN A 102 -6.77 6.74 -5.14
CA GLN A 102 -6.56 8.16 -5.41
C GLN A 102 -5.17 8.63 -4.98
N LYS A 103 -4.72 8.25 -3.77
CA LYS A 103 -3.38 8.62 -3.26
C LYS A 103 -2.26 7.99 -4.09
N VAL A 104 -2.41 6.72 -4.48
CA VAL A 104 -1.44 6.02 -5.35
C VAL A 104 -1.36 6.68 -6.72
N MET A 105 -2.50 7.02 -7.33
CA MET A 105 -2.52 7.70 -8.62
C MET A 105 -1.87 9.09 -8.56
N GLN A 106 -2.09 9.84 -7.47
CA GLN A 106 -1.41 11.12 -7.27
C GLN A 106 0.11 10.95 -7.16
N LEU A 107 0.59 9.93 -6.43
CA LEU A 107 2.02 9.62 -6.34
C LEU A 107 2.61 9.27 -7.71
N ILE A 108 1.98 8.37 -8.45
CA ILE A 108 2.43 7.95 -9.79
C ILE A 108 2.51 9.15 -10.74
N LEU A 109 1.48 9.99 -10.77
CA LEU A 109 1.47 11.18 -11.62
C LEU A 109 2.54 12.20 -11.19
N GLY A 110 2.85 12.30 -9.90
CA GLY A 110 3.96 13.09 -9.39
C GLY A 110 5.31 12.60 -9.94
N LEU A 111 5.56 11.30 -9.84
CA LEU A 111 6.79 10.66 -10.30
C LEU A 111 6.96 10.78 -11.83
N ARG A 112 5.89 10.57 -12.60
CA ARG A 112 5.91 10.76 -14.07
C ARG A 112 6.24 12.20 -14.48
N ARG A 113 5.96 13.18 -13.63
CA ARG A 113 6.29 14.60 -13.87
C ARG A 113 7.71 14.96 -13.46
N GLY A 114 8.50 14.02 -12.94
CA GLY A 114 9.88 14.24 -12.50
C GLY A 114 9.99 15.14 -11.27
N LYS A 115 8.97 15.16 -10.41
CA LYS A 115 9.01 15.85 -9.12
C LYS A 115 9.32 14.89 -7.98
#